data_AF-A0A413X1W5-F1
#
_entry.id   AF-A0A413X1W5-F1
#
_cell.length_a   1.000
_cell.length_b   1.000
_cell.length_c   1.000
_cell.angle_alpha   90.00
_cell.angle_beta   90.00
_cell.angle_gamma   90.00
#
_symmetry.space_group_name_H-M   'P 1'
#
loop_
_entity.id
_entity.type
_entity.pdbx_description
1 polymer ?
#
loop_
_entity_poly.entity_id
_entity_poly.type
_entity_poly.pdbx_seq_one_letter_code
_entity_poly.pdbx_strand_id
1 'polypeptide(L)'
;MKKIMILLLAVFLSSMAWAQTATVQPKIMVIPYTKQGEDISQVIENDVNKRIVLAKIREAFDSRGFTTVDFAAKLKSLSRTSGLSQESQSDLKSMIIQQSGADIYVEAEMDIVLSSTGNSVKTILTAYDISTGGSLSNKVGESGKFYTEDIGKLGAKAVEKVADEFLDIIQVKFTDIVNNGRSINVDFSFEQTASISMSTEIGNDGLTLSDQLELWMSEHAYKNNYHIQGTTDKRMIFDDVRIPLKDDNGNNYNINKFGLEFLKFARSIGLQITRSTANNTLVITFK
;
A
#
# COMPACT_ATOMS: atom_id res chain seq x y z
N MET A 1 17.32 49.58 26.53
CA MET A 1 17.82 48.19 26.61
C MET A 1 16.73 47.18 27.02
N LYS A 2 16.01 47.36 28.13
CA LYS A 2 14.91 46.43 28.55
C LYS A 2 13.78 46.25 27.51
N LYS A 3 13.37 47.31 26.79
CA LYS A 3 12.29 47.22 25.78
C LYS A 3 12.70 46.50 24.48
N ILE A 4 13.99 46.53 24.12
CA ILE A 4 14.53 45.84 22.94
C ILE A 4 14.66 44.33 23.22
N MET A 5 15.00 43.97 24.47
CA MET A 5 15.12 42.57 24.88
C MET A 5 13.76 41.84 24.95
N ILE A 6 12.67 42.55 25.28
CA ILE A 6 11.31 41.99 25.27
C ILE A 6 10.80 41.76 23.84
N LEU A 7 11.16 42.63 22.89
CA LEU A 7 10.78 42.47 21.48
C LEU A 7 11.49 41.27 20.84
N LEU A 8 12.77 41.06 21.17
CA LEU A 8 13.55 39.90 20.69
C LEU A 8 13.04 38.57 21.26
N LEU A 9 12.56 38.55 22.51
CA LEU A 9 11.98 37.36 23.12
C LEU A 9 10.61 37.00 22.51
N ALA A 10 9.80 38.01 22.15
CA ALA A 10 8.51 37.80 21.49
C ALA A 10 8.66 37.27 20.04
N VAL A 11 9.70 37.72 19.31
CA VAL A 11 9.99 37.22 17.96
C VAL A 11 10.50 35.76 18.02
N PHE A 12 11.34 35.41 19.01
CA PHE A 12 11.79 34.02 19.21
C PHE A 12 10.68 33.06 19.63
N LEU A 13 9.68 33.52 20.39
CA LEU A 13 8.50 32.71 20.74
C LEU A 13 7.56 32.50 19.55
N SER A 14 7.43 33.49 18.65
CA SER A 14 6.63 33.34 17.42
C SER A 14 7.27 32.43 16.38
N SER A 15 8.60 32.26 16.42
CA SER A 15 9.32 31.32 15.57
C SER A 15 9.46 29.93 16.18
N MET A 16 8.72 29.57 17.24
CA MET A 16 8.61 28.19 17.75
C MET A 16 7.25 27.56 17.52
N ALA A 17 6.32 28.26 16.85
CA ALA A 17 5.20 27.63 16.16
C ALA A 17 5.68 27.00 14.84
N TRP A 18 6.78 26.25 14.88
CA TRP A 18 7.19 25.40 13.77
C TRP A 18 6.20 24.25 13.74
N ALA A 19 5.45 24.20 12.64
CA ALA A 19 4.68 23.08 12.13
C ALA A 19 4.75 21.83 13.03
N GLN A 20 3.78 21.68 13.94
CA GLN A 20 3.30 20.33 14.23
C GLN A 20 2.68 19.85 12.92
N THR A 21 3.51 19.27 12.05
CA THR A 21 3.03 18.45 10.96
C THR A 21 2.20 17.38 11.63
N ALA A 22 0.86 17.50 11.55
CA ALA A 22 -0.02 16.48 12.05
C ALA A 22 0.39 15.19 11.32
N THR A 23 1.05 14.28 12.04
CA THR A 23 1.44 12.98 11.49
C THR A 23 0.15 12.25 11.20
N VAL A 24 -0.22 12.20 9.93
CA VAL A 24 -1.40 11.46 9.48
C VAL A 24 -1.10 9.99 9.77
N GLN A 25 -1.86 9.40 10.69
CA GLN A 25 -1.77 7.97 10.98
C GLN A 25 -2.64 7.21 9.98
N PRO A 26 -2.10 6.14 9.36
CA PRO A 26 -2.88 5.31 8.45
C PRO A 26 -3.93 4.51 9.20
N LYS A 27 -5.08 4.27 8.56
CA LYS A 27 -6.03 3.25 9.00
C LYS A 27 -5.56 1.89 8.54
N ILE A 28 -5.55 0.91 9.44
CA ILE A 28 -5.00 -0.42 9.19
C ILE A 28 -6.11 -1.48 9.25
N MET A 29 -6.22 -2.32 8.22
CA MET A 29 -7.03 -3.54 8.27
C MET A 29 -6.12 -4.74 8.51
N VAL A 30 -6.41 -5.58 9.49
CA VAL A 30 -5.68 -6.85 9.70
C VAL A 30 -6.49 -7.99 9.10
N ILE A 31 -5.87 -8.78 8.22
CA ILE A 31 -6.50 -9.91 7.52
C ILE A 31 -5.67 -11.19 7.75
N PRO A 32 -6.29 -12.38 7.77
CA PRO A 32 -5.53 -13.63 7.79
C PRO A 32 -4.77 -13.86 6.48
N TYR A 33 -3.62 -14.52 6.58
CA TYR A 33 -3.04 -15.21 5.43
C TYR A 33 -3.90 -16.41 5.03
N THR A 34 -4.01 -16.64 3.72
CA THR A 34 -4.72 -17.78 3.13
C THR A 34 -3.85 -18.38 2.04
N LYS A 35 -3.73 -19.71 2.00
CA LYS A 35 -3.05 -20.37 0.89
C LYS A 35 -3.84 -20.21 -0.39
N GLN A 36 -3.18 -20.37 -1.53
CA GLN A 36 -3.85 -20.36 -2.83
C GLN A 36 -4.93 -21.45 -2.86
N GLY A 37 -6.19 -21.04 -3.14
CA GLY A 37 -7.34 -21.94 -3.17
C GLY A 37 -8.08 -22.12 -1.84
N GLU A 38 -7.61 -21.56 -0.72
CA GLU A 38 -8.35 -21.54 0.54
C GLU A 38 -9.40 -20.41 0.57
N ASP A 39 -10.58 -20.71 1.12
CA ASP A 39 -11.63 -19.71 1.37
C ASP A 39 -11.29 -18.93 2.66
N ILE A 40 -11.06 -17.62 2.51
CA ILE A 40 -10.70 -16.73 3.62
C ILE A 40 -11.77 -16.67 4.71
N SER A 41 -13.04 -16.84 4.35
CA SER A 41 -14.15 -16.91 5.29
C SER A 41 -14.05 -18.17 6.14
N GLN A 42 -13.77 -19.31 5.50
CA GLN A 42 -13.61 -20.59 6.20
C GLN A 42 -12.39 -20.60 7.13
N VAL A 43 -11.26 -20.02 6.68
CA VAL A 43 -10.04 -19.90 7.51
C VAL A 43 -10.32 -19.17 8.82
N ILE A 44 -11.22 -18.19 8.80
CA ILE A 44 -11.63 -17.43 9.98
C ILE A 44 -12.75 -18.10 10.75
N GLU A 45 -13.81 -18.56 10.09
CA GLU A 45 -15.01 -19.09 10.74
C GLU A 45 -14.78 -20.43 11.43
N ASN A 46 -13.91 -21.27 10.88
CA ASN A 46 -13.66 -22.61 11.42
C ASN A 46 -12.60 -22.65 12.52
N ASP A 47 -11.83 -21.56 12.72
CA ASP A 47 -10.73 -21.53 13.67
C ASP A 47 -10.86 -20.36 14.67
N VAL A 48 -11.42 -20.67 15.85
CA VAL A 48 -11.53 -19.73 16.99
C VAL A 48 -10.16 -19.16 17.38
N ASN A 49 -9.11 -19.98 17.35
CA ASN A 49 -7.80 -19.57 17.81
C ASN A 49 -7.18 -18.53 16.87
N LYS A 50 -7.31 -18.70 15.55
CA LYS A 50 -6.92 -17.67 14.58
C LYS A 50 -7.70 -16.37 14.78
N ARG A 51 -9.00 -16.43 15.07
CA ARG A 51 -9.80 -15.23 15.38
C ARG A 51 -9.29 -14.50 16.62
N ILE A 52 -8.94 -15.25 17.67
CA ILE A 52 -8.37 -14.70 18.90
C ILE A 52 -7.04 -14.01 18.60
N VAL A 53 -6.13 -14.66 17.85
CA VAL A 53 -4.82 -14.06 17.52
C VAL A 53 -4.98 -12.80 16.66
N LEU A 54 -5.88 -12.80 15.66
CA LEU A 54 -6.19 -11.59 14.88
C LEU A 54 -6.74 -10.46 15.75
N ALA A 55 -7.63 -10.76 16.69
CA ALA A 55 -8.11 -9.77 17.65
C ALA A 55 -6.96 -9.20 18.49
N LYS A 56 -6.01 -10.04 18.93
CA LYS A 56 -4.82 -9.57 19.66
C LYS A 56 -3.88 -8.72 18.83
N ILE A 57 -3.73 -8.99 17.53
CA ILE A 57 -2.98 -8.12 16.62
C ILE A 57 -3.64 -6.74 16.55
N ARG A 58 -4.96 -6.69 16.37
CA ARG A 58 -5.72 -5.44 16.32
C ARG A 58 -5.62 -4.65 17.62
N GLU A 59 -5.85 -5.31 18.76
CA GLU A 59 -5.73 -4.69 20.08
C GLU A 59 -4.34 -4.07 20.27
N ALA A 60 -3.27 -4.76 19.84
CA ALA A 60 -1.91 -4.24 19.94
C ALA A 60 -1.65 -3.01 19.06
N PHE A 61 -2.36 -2.87 17.94
CA PHE A 61 -2.27 -1.71 17.05
C PHE A 61 -3.12 -0.54 17.57
N ASP A 62 -4.35 -0.81 18.00
CA ASP A 62 -5.25 0.18 18.61
C ASP A 62 -4.63 0.77 19.88
N SER A 63 -3.99 -0.06 20.73
CA SER A 63 -3.32 0.40 21.95
C SER A 63 -2.12 1.33 21.68
N ARG A 64 -1.60 1.32 20.45
CA ARG A 64 -0.50 2.17 19.98
C ARG A 64 -1.00 3.37 19.17
N GLY A 65 -2.31 3.60 19.15
CA GLY A 65 -2.96 4.78 18.56
C GLY A 65 -3.37 4.62 17.09
N PHE A 66 -3.11 3.47 16.45
CA PHE A 66 -3.57 3.25 15.08
C PHE A 66 -5.07 2.96 15.05
N THR A 67 -5.77 3.48 14.05
CA THR A 67 -7.18 3.11 13.84
C THR A 67 -7.25 1.80 13.07
N THR A 68 -7.87 0.76 13.64
CA THR A 68 -8.04 -0.52 12.94
C THR A 68 -9.44 -0.76 12.36
N VAL A 69 -9.52 -1.37 11.18
CA VAL A 69 -10.80 -1.77 10.53
C VAL A 69 -11.02 -3.27 10.69
N ASP A 70 -12.15 -3.67 11.26
CA ASP A 70 -12.49 -5.08 11.54
C ASP A 70 -12.80 -5.86 10.26
N PHE A 71 -11.89 -6.76 9.90
CA PHE A 71 -12.04 -7.67 8.77
C PHE A 71 -13.25 -8.59 8.91
N ALA A 72 -13.47 -9.20 10.09
CA ALA A 72 -14.54 -10.17 10.28
C ALA A 72 -15.92 -9.49 10.19
N ALA A 73 -16.03 -8.28 10.77
CA ALA A 73 -17.24 -7.48 10.63
C ALA A 73 -17.49 -7.08 9.17
N LYS A 74 -16.43 -6.66 8.45
CA LYS A 74 -16.55 -6.26 7.03
C LYS A 74 -16.92 -7.45 6.14
N LEU A 75 -16.25 -8.59 6.32
CA LEU A 75 -16.57 -9.84 5.64
C LEU A 75 -18.05 -10.20 5.82
N LYS A 76 -18.54 -10.24 7.07
CA LYS A 76 -19.95 -10.54 7.37
C LYS A 76 -20.93 -9.56 6.72
N SER A 77 -20.57 -8.27 6.62
CA SER A 77 -21.40 -7.26 5.96
C SER A 77 -21.48 -7.47 4.44
N LEU A 78 -20.38 -7.88 3.80
CA LEU A 78 -20.33 -8.11 2.36
C LEU A 78 -20.99 -9.43 1.97
N SER A 79 -20.80 -10.50 2.74
CA SER A 79 -21.48 -11.78 2.50
C SER A 79 -23.00 -11.66 2.57
N ARG A 80 -23.53 -10.74 3.38
CA ARG A 80 -24.97 -10.47 3.48
C ARG A 80 -25.52 -9.66 2.30
N THR A 81 -24.71 -8.81 1.69
CA THR A 81 -25.14 -7.86 0.66
C THR A 81 -25.04 -8.46 -0.73
N SER A 82 -24.09 -9.37 -0.95
CA SER A 82 -23.63 -9.71 -2.29
C SER A 82 -24.09 -11.08 -2.81
N GLY A 83 -24.79 -11.92 -2.03
CA GLY A 83 -25.31 -13.22 -2.48
C GLY A 83 -24.27 -14.12 -3.17
N LEU A 84 -23.01 -14.05 -2.74
CA LEU A 84 -21.84 -14.49 -3.52
C LEU A 84 -21.78 -16.01 -3.67
N SER A 85 -21.61 -16.47 -4.92
CA SER A 85 -21.26 -17.84 -5.28
C SER A 85 -19.76 -18.11 -5.05
N GLN A 86 -19.39 -19.38 -4.88
CA GLN A 86 -18.05 -19.83 -4.48
C GLN A 86 -16.91 -19.53 -5.48
N GLU A 87 -17.18 -19.07 -6.71
CA GLU A 87 -16.17 -18.84 -7.76
C GLU A 87 -15.36 -17.53 -7.62
N SER A 88 -15.73 -16.64 -6.69
CA SER A 88 -15.19 -15.27 -6.58
C SER A 88 -14.21 -15.04 -5.41
N GLN A 89 -13.44 -16.05 -4.98
CA GLN A 89 -12.69 -15.97 -3.71
C GLN A 89 -11.49 -15.00 -3.71
N SER A 90 -10.71 -14.95 -4.81
CA SER A 90 -9.67 -13.92 -4.99
C SER A 90 -10.27 -12.52 -5.03
N ASP A 91 -11.47 -12.42 -5.61
CA ASP A 91 -12.22 -11.19 -5.72
C ASP A 91 -12.76 -10.78 -4.35
N LEU A 92 -13.16 -11.73 -3.50
CA LEU A 92 -13.68 -11.45 -2.16
C LEU A 92 -12.65 -10.76 -1.27
N LYS A 93 -11.42 -11.30 -1.18
CA LYS A 93 -10.32 -10.66 -0.43
C LYS A 93 -10.06 -9.25 -0.95
N SER A 94 -9.94 -9.10 -2.27
CA SER A 94 -9.69 -7.83 -2.93
C SER A 94 -10.82 -6.82 -2.69
N MET A 95 -12.08 -7.27 -2.78
CA MET A 95 -13.28 -6.48 -2.53
C MET A 95 -13.36 -6.01 -1.08
N ILE A 96 -13.09 -6.89 -0.09
CA ILE A 96 -13.09 -6.51 1.32
C ILE A 96 -12.04 -5.44 1.59
N ILE A 97 -10.82 -5.63 1.08
CA ILE A 97 -9.73 -4.66 1.22
C ILE A 97 -10.11 -3.33 0.57
N GLN A 98 -10.61 -3.33 -0.66
CA GLN A 98 -11.00 -2.11 -1.38
C GLN A 98 -12.15 -1.37 -0.71
N GLN A 99 -13.14 -2.09 -0.17
CA GLN A 99 -14.31 -1.50 0.49
C GLN A 99 -14.07 -1.21 1.98
N SER A 100 -12.90 -1.52 2.52
CA SER A 100 -12.57 -1.33 3.93
C SER A 100 -12.49 0.14 4.35
N GLY A 101 -12.08 1.02 3.43
CA GLY A 101 -11.71 2.40 3.75
C GLY A 101 -10.43 2.52 4.58
N ALA A 102 -9.65 1.43 4.70
CA ALA A 102 -8.31 1.44 5.27
C ALA A 102 -7.30 1.95 4.23
N ASP A 103 -6.17 2.47 4.71
CA ASP A 103 -5.04 2.90 3.88
C ASP A 103 -4.05 1.74 3.67
N ILE A 104 -3.93 0.88 4.69
CA ILE A 104 -2.98 -0.23 4.76
C ILE A 104 -3.75 -1.49 5.14
N TYR A 105 -3.39 -2.62 4.53
CA TYR A 105 -3.77 -3.93 5.07
C TYR A 105 -2.54 -4.67 5.59
N VAL A 106 -2.71 -5.40 6.68
CA VAL A 106 -1.70 -6.25 7.30
C VAL A 106 -2.18 -7.68 7.16
N GLU A 107 -1.46 -8.46 6.39
CA GLU A 107 -1.64 -9.90 6.33
C GLU A 107 -0.95 -10.56 7.53
N ALA A 108 -1.69 -11.38 8.25
CA ALA A 108 -1.23 -12.09 9.43
C ALA A 108 -1.27 -13.61 9.17
N GLU A 109 -0.10 -14.19 8.98
CA GLU A 109 0.08 -15.64 9.05
C GLU A 109 0.27 -16.05 10.50
N MET A 110 -0.39 -17.14 10.89
CA MET A 110 -0.45 -17.60 12.27
C MET A 110 -0.17 -19.09 12.29
N ASP A 111 0.89 -19.48 13.00
CA ASP A 111 1.22 -20.86 13.29
C ASP A 111 1.03 -21.14 14.79
N ILE A 112 0.13 -22.07 15.09
CA ILE A 112 -0.30 -22.41 16.45
C ILE A 112 0.10 -23.85 16.70
N VAL A 113 1.14 -24.02 17.51
CA VAL A 113 1.72 -25.33 17.80
C VAL A 113 1.27 -25.77 19.18
N LEU A 114 0.52 -26.88 19.22
CA LEU A 114 0.13 -27.54 20.46
C LEU A 114 1.03 -28.76 20.67
N SER A 115 1.72 -28.85 21.81
CA SER A 115 2.67 -29.94 22.05
C SER A 115 2.78 -30.34 23.52
N SER A 116 3.26 -31.56 23.77
CA SER A 116 3.58 -32.04 25.12
C SER A 116 4.71 -31.25 25.80
N THR A 117 5.52 -30.51 25.03
CA THR A 117 6.61 -29.66 25.53
C THR A 117 6.19 -28.20 25.74
N GLY A 118 4.89 -27.94 25.71
CA GLY A 118 4.31 -26.61 25.77
C GLY A 118 3.82 -26.12 24.41
N ASN A 119 2.88 -25.18 24.46
CA ASN A 119 2.22 -24.59 23.30
C ASN A 119 2.88 -23.26 22.93
N SER A 120 2.81 -22.89 21.65
CA SER A 120 3.35 -21.63 21.15
C SER A 120 2.53 -21.07 20.00
N VAL A 121 2.57 -19.75 19.85
CA VAL A 121 2.05 -19.02 18.70
C VAL A 121 3.19 -18.28 18.03
N LYS A 122 3.28 -18.41 16.71
CA LYS A 122 4.13 -17.63 15.84
C LYS A 122 3.25 -16.83 14.88
N THR A 123 3.59 -15.57 14.68
CA THR A 123 2.88 -14.67 13.78
C THR A 123 3.85 -14.06 12.77
N ILE A 124 3.53 -14.12 11.49
CA ILE A 124 4.23 -13.37 10.45
C ILE A 124 3.30 -12.26 10.01
N LEU A 125 3.71 -11.02 10.22
CA LEU A 125 2.95 -9.83 9.87
C LEU A 125 3.58 -9.18 8.64
N THR A 126 2.80 -8.94 7.61
CA THR A 126 3.24 -8.22 6.41
C THR A 126 2.26 -7.11 6.08
N ALA A 127 2.71 -5.86 6.12
CA ALA A 127 1.93 -4.68 5.79
C ALA A 127 2.07 -4.32 4.31
N TYR A 128 0.96 -3.95 3.71
CA TYR A 128 0.86 -3.53 2.33
C TYR A 128 0.01 -2.27 2.22
N ASP A 129 0.45 -1.37 1.37
CA ASP A 129 -0.31 -0.19 1.00
C ASP A 129 -1.49 -0.57 0.09
N ILE A 130 -2.73 -0.22 0.44
CA ILE A 130 -3.93 -0.74 -0.26
C ILE A 130 -4.00 -0.28 -1.71
N SER A 131 -3.68 0.98 -2.00
CA SER A 131 -3.86 1.47 -3.38
C SER A 131 -2.76 1.05 -4.35
N THR A 132 -1.65 0.48 -3.87
CA THR A 132 -0.53 0.01 -4.70
C THR A 132 -0.28 -1.48 -4.58
N GLY A 133 -0.58 -2.08 -3.43
CA GLY A 133 -0.10 -3.42 -3.07
C GLY A 133 1.40 -3.45 -2.72
N GLY A 134 2.07 -2.30 -2.60
CA GLY A 134 3.47 -2.21 -2.22
C GLY A 134 3.68 -2.61 -0.76
N SER A 135 4.72 -3.40 -0.47
CA SER A 135 5.03 -3.82 0.90
C SER A 135 5.66 -2.69 1.72
N LEU A 136 5.11 -2.45 2.91
CA LEU A 136 5.54 -1.41 3.83
C LEU A 136 6.41 -1.98 4.95
N SER A 137 6.00 -3.06 5.60
CA SER A 137 6.73 -3.61 6.75
C SER A 137 6.53 -5.11 6.83
N ASN A 138 7.49 -5.83 7.39
CA ASN A 138 7.34 -7.23 7.74
C ASN A 138 8.03 -7.53 9.08
N LYS A 139 7.40 -8.37 9.91
CA LYS A 139 7.98 -8.85 11.17
C LYS A 139 7.51 -10.26 11.49
N VAL A 140 8.36 -10.99 12.21
CA VAL A 140 8.05 -12.32 12.74
C VAL A 140 8.05 -12.25 14.26
N GLY A 141 6.89 -12.48 14.85
CA GLY A 141 6.67 -12.52 16.30
C GLY A 141 6.51 -13.95 16.80
N GLU A 142 7.07 -14.26 17.96
CA GLU A 142 6.98 -15.59 18.57
C GLU A 142 6.72 -15.48 20.07
N SER A 143 5.71 -16.20 20.57
CA SER A 143 5.40 -16.22 22.00
C SER A 143 6.55 -16.83 22.80
N GLY A 144 7.19 -17.87 22.25
CA GLY A 144 7.93 -18.91 22.97
C GLY A 144 7.00 -20.05 23.41
N LYS A 145 7.56 -21.16 23.92
CA LYS A 145 6.77 -22.30 24.41
C LYS A 145 6.36 -22.10 25.87
N PHE A 146 5.08 -22.34 26.18
CA PHE A 146 4.54 -22.29 27.54
C PHE A 146 3.57 -23.44 27.78
N TYR A 147 3.52 -23.94 29.01
CA TYR A 147 2.51 -24.91 29.44
C TYR A 147 1.18 -24.20 29.72
N THR A 148 0.48 -23.79 28.67
CA THR A 148 -0.83 -23.12 28.73
C THR A 148 -1.65 -23.40 27.48
N GLU A 149 -2.97 -23.45 27.63
CA GLU A 149 -3.92 -23.56 26.52
C GLU A 149 -4.50 -22.18 26.11
N ASP A 150 -4.08 -21.10 26.78
CA ASP A 150 -4.53 -19.74 26.50
C ASP A 150 -3.84 -19.18 25.25
N ILE A 151 -4.39 -19.50 24.09
CA ILE A 151 -3.89 -19.04 22.79
C ILE A 151 -3.94 -17.51 22.67
N GLY A 152 -4.88 -16.85 23.35
CA GLY A 152 -4.95 -15.39 23.38
C GLY A 152 -3.72 -14.77 24.01
N LYS A 153 -3.27 -15.28 25.15
CA LYS A 153 -2.03 -14.82 25.78
C LYS A 153 -0.79 -15.13 24.94
N LEU A 154 -0.74 -16.31 24.31
CA LEU A 154 0.37 -16.65 23.42
C LEU A 154 0.41 -15.72 22.20
N GLY A 155 -0.75 -15.48 21.57
CA GLY A 155 -0.88 -14.55 20.45
C GLY A 155 -0.48 -13.12 20.82
N ALA A 156 -0.97 -12.59 21.93
CA ALA A 156 -0.57 -11.27 22.44
C ALA A 156 0.95 -11.20 22.64
N LYS A 157 1.54 -12.20 23.28
CA LYS A 157 2.99 -12.26 23.53
C LYS A 157 3.83 -12.38 22.26
N ALA A 158 3.30 -13.01 21.21
CA ALA A 158 3.97 -13.07 19.90
C ALA A 158 4.01 -11.69 19.25
N VAL A 159 2.89 -10.96 19.30
CA VAL A 159 2.72 -9.66 18.63
C VAL A 159 3.39 -8.52 19.40
N GLU A 160 3.23 -8.45 20.72
CA GLU A 160 3.77 -7.37 21.56
C GLU A 160 5.28 -7.17 21.38
N LYS A 161 6.02 -8.26 21.12
CA LYS A 161 7.47 -8.20 20.88
C LYS A 161 7.88 -7.46 19.61
N VAL A 162 6.98 -7.39 18.63
CA VAL A 162 7.29 -6.85 17.29
C VAL A 162 6.42 -5.67 16.90
N ALA A 163 5.31 -5.42 17.61
CA ALA A 163 4.32 -4.42 17.24
C ALA A 163 4.88 -3.00 17.16
N ASP A 164 5.73 -2.58 18.11
CA ASP A 164 6.31 -1.22 18.13
C ASP A 164 7.15 -0.99 16.87
N GLU A 165 8.17 -1.82 16.63
CA GLU A 165 9.04 -1.70 15.46
C GLU A 165 8.26 -1.87 14.14
N PHE A 166 7.28 -2.78 14.10
CA PHE A 166 6.45 -3.00 12.93
C PHE A 166 5.66 -1.74 12.54
N LEU A 167 5.02 -1.10 13.52
CA LEU A 167 4.19 0.08 13.33
C LEU A 167 5.01 1.36 13.12
N ASP A 168 6.18 1.48 13.75
CA ASP A 168 7.10 2.59 13.51
C ASP A 168 7.56 2.62 12.05
N ILE A 169 7.94 1.46 11.49
CA ILE A 169 8.29 1.35 10.07
C ILE A 169 7.11 1.73 9.17
N ILE A 170 5.90 1.28 9.52
CA ILE A 170 4.68 1.65 8.79
C ILE A 170 4.48 3.17 8.82
N GLN A 171 4.61 3.80 9.99
CA GLN A 171 4.42 5.24 10.14
C GLN A 171 5.47 6.03 9.34
N VAL A 172 6.74 5.62 9.38
CA VAL A 172 7.80 6.27 8.60
C VAL A 172 7.50 6.22 7.11
N LYS A 173 7.18 5.03 6.57
CA LYS A 173 6.87 4.87 5.15
C LYS A 173 5.57 5.55 4.75
N PHE A 174 4.55 5.53 5.60
CA PHE A 174 3.30 6.22 5.30
C PHE A 174 3.48 7.75 5.33
N THR A 175 4.32 8.27 6.23
CA THR A 175 4.69 9.69 6.26
C THR A 175 5.45 10.08 4.99
N ASP A 176 6.35 9.23 4.49
CA ASP A 176 6.99 9.43 3.18
C ASP A 176 5.94 9.48 2.06
N ILE A 177 4.98 8.54 2.03
CA ILE A 177 3.90 8.54 1.05
C ILE A 177 3.10 9.84 1.09
N VAL A 178 2.71 10.32 2.27
CA VAL A 178 1.95 11.57 2.44
C VAL A 178 2.76 12.77 1.96
N ASN A 179 4.05 12.84 2.26
CA ASN A 179 4.88 14.00 1.97
C ASN A 179 5.42 14.01 0.54
N ASN A 180 5.80 12.85 0.01
CA ASN A 180 6.56 12.69 -1.23
C ASN A 180 5.80 11.94 -2.31
N GLY A 181 4.54 11.61 -2.05
CA GLY A 181 3.71 10.87 -2.99
C GLY A 181 3.93 9.37 -2.88
N ARG A 182 2.97 8.67 -3.47
CA ARG A 182 2.88 7.22 -3.51
C ARG A 182 3.65 6.71 -4.72
N SER A 183 4.49 5.71 -4.52
CA SER A 183 5.28 5.09 -5.58
C SER A 183 4.44 4.12 -6.39
N ILE A 184 4.46 4.24 -7.72
CA ILE A 184 3.89 3.28 -8.67
C ILE A 184 4.94 2.80 -9.67
N ASN A 185 4.71 1.64 -10.28
CA ASN A 185 5.49 1.19 -11.44
C ASN A 185 4.75 1.57 -12.73
N VAL A 186 5.49 1.94 -13.77
CA VAL A 186 4.95 2.17 -15.10
C VAL A 186 5.76 1.34 -16.10
N ASP A 187 5.08 0.44 -16.78
CA ASP A 187 5.68 -0.50 -17.73
C ASP A 187 5.16 -0.22 -19.13
N PHE A 188 6.04 0.30 -19.98
CA PHE A 188 5.76 0.59 -21.37
C PHE A 188 6.25 -0.55 -22.25
N SER A 189 5.35 -1.09 -23.05
CA SER A 189 5.57 -2.24 -23.94
C SER A 189 4.86 -2.03 -25.28
N PHE A 190 5.06 -2.95 -26.22
CA PHE A 190 4.44 -2.92 -27.54
C PHE A 190 3.64 -4.20 -27.82
N GLU A 191 2.56 -4.07 -28.57
CA GLU A 191 1.89 -5.22 -29.18
C GLU A 191 2.84 -5.88 -30.21
N GLN A 192 2.64 -7.17 -30.48
CA GLN A 192 3.53 -7.91 -31.41
C GLN A 192 3.53 -7.33 -32.84
N THR A 193 2.44 -6.65 -33.22
CA THR A 193 2.25 -6.05 -34.54
C THR A 193 2.68 -4.60 -34.64
N ALA A 194 3.13 -3.99 -33.53
CA ALA A 194 3.52 -2.59 -33.52
C ALA A 194 4.72 -2.37 -34.45
N SER A 195 4.62 -1.36 -35.32
CA SER A 195 5.70 -0.95 -36.22
C SER A 195 6.65 0.08 -35.61
N ILE A 196 6.33 0.55 -34.40
CA ILE A 196 7.09 1.55 -33.65
C ILE A 196 7.88 0.89 -32.51
N SER A 197 8.89 1.60 -32.03
CA SER A 197 9.79 1.18 -30.95
C SER A 197 10.17 2.39 -30.09
N MET A 198 10.92 2.16 -29.01
CA MET A 198 11.40 3.25 -28.15
C MET A 198 12.32 4.22 -28.91
N SER A 199 13.04 3.75 -29.94
CA SER A 199 13.90 4.58 -30.79
C SER A 199 13.18 5.27 -31.95
N THR A 200 11.88 5.02 -32.15
CA THR A 200 11.11 5.67 -33.21
C THR A 200 10.86 7.14 -32.84
N GLU A 201 11.16 8.07 -33.75
CA GLU A 201 10.78 9.47 -33.60
C GLU A 201 9.27 9.65 -33.69
N ILE A 202 8.67 10.28 -32.68
CA ILE A 202 7.23 10.50 -32.60
C ILE A 202 6.95 11.99 -32.36
N GLY A 203 5.94 12.52 -33.05
CA GLY A 203 5.57 13.93 -32.99
C GLY A 203 6.41 14.78 -33.94
N ASN A 204 6.50 16.08 -33.63
CA ASN A 204 7.16 17.07 -34.50
C ASN A 204 8.48 17.60 -33.94
N ASP A 205 8.88 17.15 -32.75
CA ASP A 205 10.00 17.70 -32.00
C ASP A 205 11.34 16.99 -32.31
N GLY A 206 11.31 15.95 -33.17
CA GLY A 206 12.49 15.14 -33.51
C GLY A 206 13.00 14.28 -32.35
N LEU A 207 12.17 14.06 -31.32
CA LEU A 207 12.50 13.24 -30.16
C LEU A 207 12.06 11.79 -30.37
N THR A 208 12.84 10.85 -29.84
CA THR A 208 12.45 9.44 -29.81
C THR A 208 11.28 9.23 -28.85
N LEU A 209 10.54 8.12 -29.02
CA LEU A 209 9.47 7.77 -28.09
C LEU A 209 9.99 7.67 -26.65
N SER A 210 11.17 7.08 -26.41
CA SER A 210 11.75 7.04 -25.06
C SER A 210 11.96 8.43 -24.46
N ASP A 211 12.45 9.39 -25.25
CA ASP A 211 12.68 10.77 -24.79
C ASP A 211 11.35 11.46 -24.47
N GLN A 212 10.34 11.27 -25.32
CA GLN A 212 8.98 11.80 -25.11
C GLN A 212 8.36 11.24 -23.82
N LEU A 213 8.56 9.95 -23.53
CA LEU A 213 8.04 9.32 -22.31
C LEU A 213 8.76 9.82 -21.05
N GLU A 214 10.08 9.98 -21.09
CA GLU A 214 10.83 10.53 -19.97
C GLU A 214 10.48 11.99 -19.71
N LEU A 215 10.36 12.81 -20.76
CA LEU A 215 9.95 14.21 -20.64
C LEU A 215 8.57 14.31 -20.00
N TRP A 216 7.61 13.53 -20.50
CA TRP A 216 6.26 13.48 -19.91
C TRP A 216 6.32 13.04 -18.45
N MET A 217 7.12 12.02 -18.12
CA MET A 217 7.27 11.56 -16.75
C MET A 217 7.85 12.65 -15.83
N SER A 218 8.84 13.41 -16.28
CA SER A 218 9.44 14.48 -15.49
C SER A 218 8.46 15.60 -15.11
N GLU A 219 7.49 15.87 -15.98
CA GLU A 219 6.46 16.88 -15.77
C GLU A 219 5.30 16.37 -14.90
N HIS A 220 5.00 15.07 -14.96
CA HIS A 220 3.80 14.49 -14.35
C HIS A 220 4.09 13.69 -13.08
N ALA A 221 5.33 13.26 -12.87
CA ALA A 221 5.74 12.66 -11.60
C ALA A 221 5.70 13.73 -10.50
N TYR A 222 5.08 13.37 -9.38
CA TYR A 222 4.94 14.24 -8.23
C TYR A 222 6.32 14.67 -7.72
N LYS A 223 6.55 15.99 -7.69
CA LYS A 223 7.83 16.62 -7.33
C LYS A 223 9.00 16.16 -8.22
N ASN A 224 8.74 15.80 -9.47
CA ASN A 224 9.75 15.31 -10.40
C ASN A 224 10.52 14.11 -9.82
N ASN A 225 9.83 13.25 -9.08
CA ASN A 225 10.44 12.10 -8.42
C ASN A 225 10.05 10.82 -9.17
N TYR A 226 10.94 10.39 -10.04
CA TYR A 226 10.83 9.13 -10.75
C TYR A 226 12.21 8.45 -10.89
N HIS A 227 12.19 7.14 -11.12
CA HIS A 227 13.36 6.34 -11.44
C HIS A 227 13.06 5.43 -12.63
N ILE A 228 14.04 5.32 -13.53
CA ILE A 228 13.99 4.44 -14.70
C ILE A 228 14.81 3.20 -14.37
N GLN A 229 14.15 2.04 -14.33
CA GLN A 229 14.82 0.76 -14.13
C GLN A 229 15.64 0.36 -15.36
N GLY A 230 15.12 0.63 -16.55
CA GLY A 230 15.81 0.34 -17.79
C GLY A 230 14.97 0.59 -19.04
N THR A 231 15.68 0.83 -20.14
CA THR A 231 15.11 1.09 -21.46
C THR A 231 15.75 0.15 -22.47
N THR A 232 14.91 -0.48 -23.28
CA THR A 232 15.26 -1.28 -24.45
C THR A 232 14.37 -0.82 -25.61
N ASP A 233 14.69 -1.23 -26.82
CA ASP A 233 13.90 -0.84 -27.99
C ASP A 233 12.42 -1.29 -27.91
N LYS A 234 12.12 -2.36 -27.14
CA LYS A 234 10.78 -2.94 -27.00
C LYS A 234 10.13 -2.72 -25.63
N ARG A 235 10.82 -2.09 -24.69
CA ARG A 235 10.29 -1.94 -23.32
C ARG A 235 11.01 -0.84 -22.56
N MET A 236 10.26 -0.05 -21.82
CA MET A 236 10.79 0.95 -20.89
C MET A 236 10.06 0.81 -19.56
N ILE A 237 10.80 0.71 -18.47
CA ILE A 237 10.24 0.48 -17.14
C ILE A 237 10.66 1.61 -16.21
N PHE A 238 9.67 2.22 -15.58
CA PHE A 238 9.83 3.07 -14.41
C PHE A 238 9.36 2.28 -13.19
N ASP A 239 10.24 2.08 -12.21
CA ASP A 239 10.03 1.25 -11.02
C ASP A 239 9.80 2.07 -9.73
N ASP A 240 10.00 3.39 -9.79
CA ASP A 240 9.49 4.31 -8.78
C ASP A 240 8.99 5.55 -9.50
N VAL A 241 7.68 5.72 -9.66
CA VAL A 241 7.06 6.97 -10.10
C VAL A 241 6.20 7.49 -8.97
N ARG A 242 6.52 8.66 -8.43
CA ARG A 242 5.70 9.26 -7.38
C ARG A 242 4.47 9.91 -7.98
N ILE A 243 3.30 9.57 -7.43
CA ILE A 243 2.03 10.24 -7.73
C ILE A 243 1.44 10.83 -6.45
N PRO A 244 0.72 11.98 -6.52
CA PRO A 244 0.13 12.56 -5.33
C PRO A 244 -1.02 11.68 -4.81
N LEU A 245 -1.40 11.86 -3.54
CA LEU A 245 -2.58 11.20 -2.96
C LEU A 245 -3.88 11.89 -3.38
N LYS A 246 -3.79 13.18 -3.75
CA LYS A 246 -4.91 14.05 -4.10
C LYS A 246 -4.58 14.80 -5.39
N ASP A 247 -5.59 15.05 -6.23
CA ASP A 247 -5.46 16.01 -7.33
C ASP A 247 -5.61 17.45 -6.82
N ASP A 248 -5.38 18.42 -7.70
CA ASP A 248 -5.49 19.85 -7.41
C ASP A 248 -6.88 20.28 -6.93
N ASN A 249 -7.91 19.48 -7.24
CA ASN A 249 -9.29 19.70 -6.78
C ASN A 249 -9.58 19.04 -5.42
N GLY A 250 -8.58 18.41 -4.79
CA GLY A 250 -8.69 17.73 -3.49
C GLY A 250 -9.33 16.34 -3.56
N ASN A 251 -9.61 15.81 -4.76
CA ASN A 251 -10.13 14.45 -4.91
C ASN A 251 -9.00 13.42 -4.81
N ASN A 252 -9.32 12.18 -4.44
CA ASN A 252 -8.33 11.10 -4.41
C ASN A 252 -7.67 10.92 -5.78
N TYR A 253 -6.35 10.84 -5.80
CA TYR A 253 -5.55 10.55 -6.98
C TYR A 253 -4.96 9.15 -6.87
N ASN A 254 -5.00 8.41 -7.98
CA ASN A 254 -4.61 7.02 -8.03
C ASN A 254 -4.02 6.68 -9.41
N ILE A 255 -3.48 5.47 -9.51
CA ILE A 255 -2.83 4.95 -10.73
C ILE A 255 -3.73 4.99 -11.98
N ASN A 256 -5.06 4.86 -11.80
CA ASN A 256 -6.01 4.97 -12.92
C ASN A 256 -6.14 6.40 -13.44
N LYS A 257 -6.10 7.41 -12.56
CA LYS A 257 -6.08 8.83 -12.98
C LYS A 257 -4.77 9.18 -13.69
N PHE A 258 -3.65 8.71 -13.15
CA PHE A 258 -2.34 8.85 -13.80
C PHE A 258 -2.33 8.23 -15.21
N GLY A 259 -2.82 6.99 -15.34
CA GLY A 259 -3.00 6.35 -16.65
C GLY A 259 -4.01 7.04 -17.56
N LEU A 260 -4.98 7.78 -17.02
CA LEU A 260 -5.90 8.62 -17.79
C LEU A 260 -5.21 9.84 -18.40
N GLU A 261 -4.35 10.50 -17.63
CA GLU A 261 -3.53 11.61 -18.12
C GLU A 261 -2.57 11.12 -19.20
N PHE A 262 -1.91 9.99 -18.98
CA PHE A 262 -1.04 9.40 -19.99
C PHE A 262 -1.79 9.05 -21.29
N LEU A 263 -3.00 8.49 -21.21
CA LEU A 263 -3.80 8.21 -22.43
C LEU A 263 -4.13 9.48 -23.21
N LYS A 264 -4.40 10.60 -22.53
CA LYS A 264 -4.66 11.88 -23.20
C LYS A 264 -3.39 12.36 -23.92
N PHE A 265 -2.23 12.24 -23.26
CA PHE A 265 -0.94 12.54 -23.86
C PHE A 265 -0.61 11.66 -25.07
N ALA A 266 -0.74 10.34 -24.95
CA ALA A 266 -0.49 9.41 -26.05
C ALA A 266 -1.34 9.77 -27.29
N ARG A 267 -2.61 10.13 -27.09
CA ARG A 267 -3.49 10.59 -28.18
C ARG A 267 -3.07 11.92 -28.78
N SER A 268 -2.56 12.87 -27.99
CA SER A 268 -2.10 14.16 -28.52
C SER A 268 -0.86 14.03 -29.40
N ILE A 269 -0.03 13.01 -29.16
CA ILE A 269 1.13 12.68 -30.01
C ILE A 269 0.83 11.62 -31.09
N GLY A 270 -0.46 11.33 -31.33
CA GLY A 270 -0.90 10.45 -32.41
C GLY A 270 -0.75 8.95 -32.14
N LEU A 271 -0.46 8.54 -30.91
CA LEU A 271 -0.29 7.13 -30.54
C LEU A 271 -1.60 6.50 -30.04
N GLN A 272 -1.77 5.22 -30.39
CA GLN A 272 -2.80 4.37 -29.82
C GLN A 272 -2.18 3.42 -28.79
N ILE A 273 -2.83 3.32 -27.63
CA ILE A 273 -2.39 2.45 -26.54
C ILE A 273 -3.54 1.63 -25.98
N THR A 274 -3.21 0.52 -25.36
CA THR A 274 -4.02 -0.09 -24.30
C THR A 274 -3.37 0.18 -22.95
N ARG A 275 -4.18 0.19 -21.88
CA ARG A 275 -3.67 0.32 -20.51
C ARG A 275 -4.40 -0.64 -19.59
N SER A 276 -3.67 -1.17 -18.62
CA SER A 276 -4.23 -1.97 -17.54
C SER A 276 -3.46 -1.70 -16.25
N THR A 277 -4.08 -2.01 -15.11
CA THR A 277 -3.45 -1.89 -13.79
C THR A 277 -3.38 -3.26 -13.16
N ALA A 278 -2.19 -3.69 -12.78
CA ALA A 278 -1.95 -4.93 -12.06
C ALA A 278 -1.11 -4.63 -10.81
N ASN A 279 -1.68 -4.81 -9.62
CA ASN A 279 -1.07 -4.40 -8.36
C ASN A 279 -0.64 -2.92 -8.39
N ASN A 280 0.67 -2.66 -8.28
CA ASN A 280 1.24 -1.32 -8.31
C ASN A 280 1.65 -0.86 -9.72
N THR A 281 1.42 -1.69 -10.74
CA THR A 281 1.97 -1.46 -12.07
C THR A 281 0.89 -0.97 -13.02
N LEU A 282 1.13 0.20 -13.61
CA LEU A 282 0.43 0.69 -14.78
C LEU A 282 1.12 0.10 -16.00
N VAL A 283 0.47 -0.86 -16.64
CA VAL A 283 0.96 -1.47 -17.87
C VAL A 283 0.35 -0.72 -19.05
N ILE A 284 1.21 -0.18 -19.90
CA ILE A 284 0.85 0.53 -21.12
C ILE A 284 1.43 -0.24 -22.29
N THR A 285 0.58 -0.55 -23.26
CA THR A 285 1.00 -1.28 -24.46
C THR A 285 0.64 -0.44 -25.69
N PHE A 286 1.66 -0.02 -26.43
CA PHE A 286 1.52 0.69 -27.70
C PHE A 286 1.09 -0.28 -28.81
N LYS A 287 0.21 0.19 -29.68
CA LYS A 287 -0.32 -0.57 -30.82
C LYS A 287 0.49 -0.38 -32.08
#